data_AF-K7AAZ9-F1
#
_entry.id   AF-K7AAZ9-F1
#
_cell.length_a   1.000
_cell.length_b   1.000
_cell.length_c   1.000
_cell.angle_alpha   90.00
_cell.angle_beta   90.00
_cell.angle_gamma   90.00
#
_symmetry.space_group_name_H-M   'P 1'
#
loop_
_entity.id
_entity.type
_entity.pdbx_description
1 polymer ?
#
loop_
_entity_poly.entity_id
_entity_poly.type
_entity_poly.pdbx_seq_one_letter_code
_entity_poly.pdbx_strand_id
1 'polypeptide(L)' 'MYITMDKVEGGTAPIIQEGVEDQIFSNPLPQVLILTAIVVGVSTLSLGLAIVVRISECYGTIEENEILDAD' A
#
# COMPACT_ATOMS: atom_id res chain seq x y z
N MET A 1 -2.02 -13.76 2.20
CA MET A 1 -2.74 -13.89 3.48
C MET A 1 -1.83 -13.38 4.59
N TYR A 2 -1.76 -12.06 4.83
CA TYR A 2 -0.93 -11.53 5.93
C TYR A 2 -1.77 -11.16 7.16
N ILE A 3 -2.97 -10.59 6.98
CA ILE A 3 -3.91 -10.23 8.06
C ILE A 3 -4.47 -11.49 8.76
N THR A 4 -4.74 -12.56 8.02
CA THR A 4 -5.36 -13.79 8.55
C THR A 4 -4.40 -14.64 9.38
N MET A 5 -3.09 -14.49 9.18
CA MET A 5 -2.04 -15.14 9.99
C MET A 5 -1.80 -14.43 11.33
N ASP A 6 -2.32 -13.22 11.49
CA ASP A 6 -2.04 -12.34 12.62
C ASP A 6 -2.93 -12.59 13.85
N LYS A 7 -4.10 -13.20 13.62
CA LYS A 7 -5.14 -13.29 14.63
C LYS A 7 -4.80 -14.35 15.68
N VAL A 8 -4.44 -13.88 16.87
CA VAL A 8 -4.36 -14.70 18.09
C VAL A 8 -5.75 -14.80 18.71
N GLU A 9 -6.19 -15.99 19.13
CA GLU A 9 -7.48 -16.14 19.84
C GLU A 9 -7.49 -15.28 21.11
N GLY A 10 -8.49 -14.40 21.23
CA GLY A 10 -8.59 -13.45 22.34
C GLY A 10 -7.64 -12.24 22.26
N GLY A 11 -6.77 -12.17 21.24
CA GLY A 11 -5.83 -11.07 21.04
C GLY A 11 -6.49 -9.80 20.53
N THR A 12 -6.19 -8.66 21.16
CA THR A 12 -6.61 -7.33 20.73
C THR A 12 -5.52 -6.67 19.89
N ALA A 13 -5.80 -5.52 19.27
CA ALA A 13 -4.76 -4.73 18.61
C ALA A 13 -3.67 -4.31 19.61
N PRO A 14 -2.39 -4.23 19.22
CA PRO A 14 -1.25 -3.88 20.08
C PRO A 14 -1.26 -2.38 20.44
N ILE A 15 -2.28 -1.94 21.16
CA ILE A 15 -2.50 -0.56 21.59
C ILE A 15 -2.76 -0.61 23.10
N ILE A 16 -1.82 -0.08 23.88
CA ILE A 16 -1.93 -0.03 25.34
C ILE A 16 -3.08 0.92 25.71
N GLN A 17 -4.05 0.43 26.48
CA GLN A 17 -5.13 1.25 27.05
C GLN A 17 -4.94 1.41 28.56
N GLU A 18 -5.12 2.62 29.06
CA GLU A 18 -5.13 2.88 30.51
C GLU A 18 -6.28 2.13 31.20
N GLY A 19 -5.98 1.48 32.33
CA GLY A 19 -6.99 0.80 33.16
C GLY A 19 -7.31 -0.65 32.78
N VAL A 20 -6.62 -1.25 31.81
CA VAL A 20 -6.77 -2.67 31.45
C VAL A 20 -5.49 -3.42 31.80
N GLU A 21 -5.55 -4.22 32.86
CA GLU A 21 -4.50 -5.18 33.22
C GLU A 21 -4.75 -6.50 32.44
N ASP A 22 -3.68 -7.17 31.99
CA ASP A 22 -3.70 -8.44 31.22
C ASP A 22 -4.26 -8.40 29.78
N GLN A 23 -3.95 -7.37 28.98
CA GLN A 23 -4.26 -7.38 27.54
C GLN A 23 -3.41 -8.41 26.78
N ILE A 24 -4.07 -9.38 26.15
CA ILE A 24 -3.45 -10.26 25.16
C ILE A 24 -3.42 -9.49 23.84
N PHE A 25 -2.24 -9.33 23.26
CA PHE A 25 -2.08 -8.64 21.98
C PHE A 25 -1.92 -9.61 20.81
N SER A 26 -2.50 -9.26 19.66
CA SER A 26 -2.17 -9.88 18.38
C SER A 26 -0.73 -9.53 17.97
N ASN A 27 -0.13 -10.29 17.06
CA ASN A 27 1.26 -10.10 16.66
C ASN A 27 1.43 -8.72 15.97
N PRO A 28 2.34 -7.84 16.43
CA PRO A 28 2.49 -6.53 15.80
C PRO A 28 3.17 -6.59 14.42
N LEU A 29 3.87 -7.68 14.08
CA LEU A 29 4.68 -7.76 12.87
C LEU A 29 3.84 -7.70 11.58
N PRO A 30 2.78 -8.52 11.39
CA PRO A 30 1.96 -8.45 10.18
C PRO A 30 1.28 -7.10 10.00
N GLN A 31 0.82 -6.45 11.07
CA GLN A 31 0.17 -5.14 10.99
C GLN A 31 1.08 -4.08 10.36
N VAL A 32 2.32 -3.97 10.82
CA VAL A 32 3.30 -2.99 10.30
C VAL A 32 3.70 -3.32 8.87
N LEU A 33 3.88 -4.60 8.54
CA LEU A 33 4.22 -5.04 7.19
C LEU A 33 3.11 -4.71 6.19
N ILE A 34 1.82 -4.91 6.55
CA ILE A 34 0.69 -4.51 5.70
C ILE A 34 0.65 -3.00 5.51
N LEU A 35 0.76 -2.22 6.60
CA LEU A 35 0.64 -0.77 6.51
C LEU A 35 1.72 -0.20 5.57
N THR A 36 2.93 -0.75 5.67
CA THR A 36 4.05 -0.41 4.79
C THR A 36 3.76 -0.80 3.33
N ALA A 37 3.28 -2.03 3.09
CA ALA A 37 2.98 -2.52 1.76
C ALA A 37 1.86 -1.71 1.07
N ILE A 38 0.84 -1.28 1.80
CA ILE A 38 -0.24 -0.43 1.28
C ILE A 38 0.32 0.92 0.81
N VAL A 39 1.10 1.60 1.66
CA VAL A 39 1.65 2.92 1.32
C VAL A 39 2.58 2.82 0.12
N VAL A 40 3.45 1.80 0.05
CA VAL A 40 4.31 1.55 -1.10
C VAL A 40 3.47 1.30 -2.36
N GLY A 41 2.45 0.44 -2.29
CA GLY A 41 1.59 0.10 -3.42
C GLY A 41 0.83 1.30 -3.98
N VAL A 42 0.26 2.15 -3.12
CA VAL A 42 -0.42 3.38 -3.57
C VAL A 42 0.57 4.37 -4.17
N SER A 43 1.77 4.49 -3.60
CA SER A 43 2.80 5.42 -4.09
C SER A 43 3.30 5.04 -5.48
N THR A 44 3.59 3.77 -5.72
CA THR A 44 4.07 3.29 -7.03
C THR A 44 2.99 3.37 -8.09
N LEU A 45 1.73 3.04 -7.75
CA LEU A 45 0.60 3.18 -8.66
C LEU A 45 0.37 4.65 -9.04
N SER A 46 0.41 5.56 -8.06
CA SER A 46 0.23 7.00 -8.30
C SER A 46 1.32 7.55 -9.23
N LEU A 47 2.58 7.16 -9.00
CA LEU A 47 3.69 7.55 -9.87
C LEU A 47 3.54 7.01 -11.29
N GLY A 48 3.19 5.73 -11.44
CA GLY A 48 2.95 5.12 -12.75
C GLY A 48 1.84 5.85 -13.51
N LEU A 49 0.73 6.17 -12.84
CA LEU A 49 -0.37 6.91 -13.44
C LEU A 49 0.04 8.34 -13.81
N ALA A 50 0.80 9.03 -12.95
CA ALA A 50 1.30 10.37 -13.25
C ALA A 50 2.18 10.37 -14.51
N ILE A 51 3.04 9.37 -14.69
CA ILE A 51 3.85 9.22 -15.91
C ILE A 51 2.96 9.05 -17.14
N VAL A 52 1.95 8.18 -17.08
CA VAL A 52 1.01 7.95 -18.19
C VAL A 52 0.28 9.23 -18.58
N VAL A 53 -0.22 9.99 -17.60
CA VAL A 53 -0.87 11.29 -17.85
C VAL A 53 0.09 12.27 -18.51
N ARG A 54 1.33 12.36 -18.02
CA ARG A 54 2.35 13.26 -18.59
C ARG A 54 2.72 12.89 -20.02
N ILE A 55 2.80 11.61 -20.36
CA ILE A 55 3.02 11.15 -21.74
C ILE A 55 1.87 11.60 -22.63
N SER A 56 0.62 11.36 -22.21
CA SER A 56 -0.56 11.77 -22.95
C SER A 56 -0.65 13.29 -23.16
N GLU A 57 -0.25 14.09 -22.17
CA GLU A 57 -0.22 15.56 -22.28
C GLU A 57 0.84 16.06 -23.27
N CYS A 58 2.00 15.38 -23.36
CA CYS A 58 3.08 15.78 -24.26
C CYS A 58 2.84 15.36 -25.71
N TYR A 59 2.36 14.13 -25.93
CA TYR A 59 2.27 13.52 -27.26
C TYR A 59 0.83 13.43 -27.80
N GLY A 60 -0.18 13.69 -26.98
CA GLY A 60 -1.60 13.54 -27.36
C GLY A 60 -2.06 12.07 -27.46
N THR A 61 -1.17 11.12 -27.22
CA THR A 61 -1.39 9.68 -27.33
C THR A 61 -0.57 8.95 -26.25
N ILE A 62 -0.95 7.71 -25.99
CA ILE A 62 -0.19 6.79 -25.12
C ILE A 62 0.37 5.59 -25.90
N GLU A 63 0.10 5.54 -27.21
CA GLU A 63 0.56 4.45 -28.09
C GLU A 63 2.05 4.64 -28.44
N GLU A 64 2.85 3.62 -28.16
CA GLU A 64 4.32 3.70 -28.26
C GLU A 64 4.81 4.03 -29.67
N ASN A 65 4.21 3.43 -30.70
CA ASN A 65 4.60 3.68 -32.09
C ASN A 65 4.34 5.13 -32.51
N GLU A 66 3.25 5.74 -32.04
CA GLU A 66 2.92 7.13 -32.35
C GLU A 66 3.85 8.12 -31.63
N ILE A 67 4.29 7.76 -30.41
CA ILE A 67 5.28 8.54 -29.67
C ILE A 67 6.64 8.52 -30.38
N LEU A 68 7.09 7.35 -30.84
CA LEU A 68 8.38 7.19 -31.55
C LEU A 68 8.42 7.90 -32.90
N ASP A 69 7.29 8.00 -33.59
CA ASP A 69 7.19 8.74 -34.86
C ASP A 69 7.17 10.28 -34.66
N ALA A 70 6.83 10.75 -33.44
CA ALA A 70 6.72 12.16 -33.09
C ALA A 70 8.01 12.79 -32.52
N ASP A 71 8.97 11.97 -32.09
CA ASP A 71 10.32 12.35 -31.64
C ASP A 71 11.31 12.52 -32.80
#